data_AF-A0A1I4GGS2-F1
#
_entry.id   AF-A0A1I4GGS2-F1
#
_cell.length_a   1.000
_cell.length_b   1.000
_cell.length_c   1.000
_cell.angle_alpha   90.00
_cell.angle_beta   90.00
_cell.angle_gamma   90.00
#
_symmetry.space_group_name_H-M   'P 1'
#
loop_
_entity.id
_entity.type
_entity.pdbx_description
1 polymer ?
#
loop_
_entity_poly.entity_id
_entity_poly.type
_entity_poly.pdbx_seq_one_letter_code
_entity_poly.pdbx_strand_id
1 'polypeptide(L)' 'MREYPVKITEKALGDMDGIYEYIAFHLQSPENAMGQYNRIADRVIGLGFFQRNSDW' A
#
# COMPACT_ATOMS: atom_id res chain seq x y z
N MET A 1 -13.15 17.89 0.23
CA MET A 1 -12.09 16.89 0.05
C MET A 1 -10.78 17.65 -0.11
N ARG A 2 -9.76 17.39 0.72
CA ARG A 2 -8.44 17.97 0.49
C ARG A 2 -7.57 16.89 -0.14
N GLU A 3 -6.93 17.23 -1.24
CA GLU A 3 -5.96 16.37 -1.89
C GLU A 3 -4.58 16.68 -1.33
N TYR A 4 -3.91 15.64 -0.84
CA TYR A 4 -2.52 15.73 -0.39
C TYR A 4 -1.66 14.87 -1.32
N PRO A 5 -0.59 15.42 -1.91
CA PRO A 5 0.30 14.62 -2.73
C PRO A 5 0.98 13.58 -1.85
N VAL A 6 0.62 12.31 -2.05
CA VAL A 6 1.29 11.17 -1.41
C VAL A 6 2.49 10.79 -2.26
N LYS A 7 3.67 10.77 -1.64
CA LYS A 7 4.89 10.29 -2.26
C LYS A 7 5.28 8.96 -1.62
N ILE A 8 5.44 7.93 -2.44
CA ILE A 8 6.04 6.67 -2.01
C ILE A 8 7.56 6.88 -1.98
N THR A 9 8.19 6.56 -0.85
CA THR A 9 9.65 6.60 -0.73
C THR A 9 10.23 5.30 -1.29
N GLU A 10 11.49 5.33 -1.72
CA GLU A 10 12.19 4.12 -2.16
C GLU A 10 12.20 3.04 -1.09
N LYS A 11 12.34 3.42 0.19
CA LYS A 11 12.24 2.49 1.32
C LYS A 11 10.86 1.83 1.39
N ALA A 12 9.79 2.60 1.29
CA ALA A 12 8.43 2.06 1.34
C ALA A 12 8.15 1.14 0.14
N LEU A 13 8.70 1.43 -1.04
CA LEU A 13 8.62 0.55 -2.19
C LEU A 13 9.37 -0.77 -1.94
N GLY A 14 10.61 -0.70 -1.43
CA GLY A 14 11.37 -1.90 -1.07
C GLY A 14 10.71 -2.74 0.03
N ASP A 15 10.07 -2.09 1.01
CA ASP A 15 9.27 -2.79 2.03
C ASP A 15 8.08 -3.54 1.39
N MET A 16 7.42 -2.98 0.37
CA MET A 16 6.34 -3.64 -0.39
C MET A 16 6.85 -4.82 -1.22
N ASP A 17 7.99 -4.66 -1.90
CA ASP A 17 8.62 -5.71 -2.69
C ASP A 17 9.05 -6.88 -1.80
N GLY A 18 9.66 -6.61 -0.64
CA GLY A 18 10.05 -7.65 0.31
C GLY A 18 8.87 -8.48 0.84
N ILE A 19 7.71 -7.84 1.09
CA ILE A 19 6.47 -8.55 1.45
C ILE A 19 6.01 -9.44 0.29
N TYR A 20 6.01 -8.91 -0.94
CA TYR A 20 5.62 -9.67 -2.12
C TYR A 20 6.52 -10.89 -2.31
N GLU A 21 7.83 -10.71 -2.31
CA GLU A 21 8.83 -11.78 -2.52
C GLU A 21 8.72 -12.86 -1.43
N TYR A 22 8.54 -12.47 -0.17
CA TYR A 22 8.36 -13.43 0.91
C TYR A 22 7.12 -14.30 0.67
N ILE A 23 5.97 -13.71 0.38
CA ILE A 23 4.73 -14.47 0.19
C ILE A 23 4.78 -15.30 -1.10
N ALA A 24 5.27 -14.72 -2.20
CA ALA A 24 5.31 -15.39 -3.49
C ALA A 24 6.30 -16.57 -3.50
N PHE A 25 7.49 -16.39 -2.93
CA PHE A 25 8.57 -17.38 -3.04
C PHE A 25 8.72 -18.25 -1.80
N HIS A 26 8.66 -17.70 -0.59
CA HIS A 26 8.83 -18.49 0.63
C HIS A 26 7.55 -19.23 1.01
N LEU A 27 6.39 -18.58 0.86
CA LEU A 27 5.09 -19.18 1.15
C LEU A 27 4.42 -19.80 -0.09
N GLN A 28 5.03 -19.66 -1.28
CA GLN A 28 4.54 -20.22 -2.54
C GLN A 28 3.08 -19.80 -2.85
N SER A 29 2.71 -18.56 -2.52
CA SER A 29 1.35 -18.05 -2.69
C SER A 29 1.35 -16.75 -3.50
N PRO A 30 1.69 -16.81 -4.81
CA PRO A 30 1.86 -15.63 -5.64
C PRO A 30 0.57 -14.82 -5.83
N GLU A 31 -0.59 -15.47 -5.88
CA GLU A 31 -1.89 -14.78 -5.96
C GLU A 31 -2.17 -13.97 -4.70
N ASN A 32 -1.87 -14.55 -3.52
CA ASN A 32 -1.99 -13.83 -2.26
C ASN A 32 -0.97 -12.68 -2.19
N ALA A 33 0.27 -12.89 -2.63
CA ALA A 33 1.30 -11.85 -2.67
C ALA A 33 0.83 -10.63 -3.46
N MET A 34 0.29 -10.85 -4.66
CA MET A 34 -0.26 -9.78 -5.50
C MET A 34 -1.49 -9.13 -4.86
N GLY A 35 -2.37 -9.90 -4.24
CA GLY A 35 -3.52 -9.39 -3.50
C GLY A 35 -3.11 -8.46 -2.33
N GLN A 36 -2.05 -8.83 -1.59
CA GLN A 36 -1.51 -7.98 -0.53
C GLN A 36 -0.87 -6.70 -1.08
N TYR A 37 -0.08 -6.83 -2.15
CA TYR A 37 0.58 -5.69 -2.80
C TYR A 37 -0.45 -4.64 -3.25
N ASN A 38 -1.48 -5.07 -3.97
CA ASN A 38 -2.56 -4.18 -4.44
C ASN A 38 -3.29 -3.52 -3.27
N ARG A 39 -3.62 -4.29 -2.22
CA ARG A 39 -4.31 -3.74 -1.03
C ARG A 39 -3.48 -2.66 -0.34
N ILE A 40 -2.16 -2.81 -0.27
CA ILE A 40 -1.28 -1.78 0.31
C ILE A 40 -1.24 -0.56 -0.60
N ALA A 41 -1.07 -0.74 -1.91
CA ALA A 41 -1.05 0.35 -2.88
C ALA A 41 -2.34 1.20 -2.82
N ASP A 42 -3.50 0.55 -2.79
CA ASP A 42 -4.81 1.22 -2.69
C ASP A 42 -4.94 2.04 -1.41
N ARG A 43 -4.46 1.51 -0.27
CA ARG A 43 -4.50 2.22 1.02
C ARG A 43 -3.57 3.43 1.04
N VAL A 44 -2.38 3.32 0.45
CA VAL A 44 -1.43 4.44 0.34
C VAL A 44 -2.00 5.55 -0.54
N ILE A 45 -2.59 5.21 -1.68
CA ILE A 45 -3.27 6.17 -2.56
C ILE A 45 -4.44 6.84 -1.81
N GLY A 46 -5.20 6.06 -1.03
CA GLY A 46 -6.30 6.57 -0.21
C GLY A 46 -5.90 7.63 0.82
N LEU A 47 -4.65 7.65 1.30
CA LEU A 47 -4.15 8.70 2.20
C LEU A 47 -4.14 10.08 1.55
N GLY A 48 -4.02 10.16 0.22
CA GLY A 48 -4.06 11.42 -0.52
C GLY A 48 -5.45 12.05 -0.54
N PHE A 49 -6.47 11.26 -0.22
CA PHE A 49 -7.88 11.61 -0.27
C PHE A 49 -8.48 11.60 1.14
N PHE A 50 -8.00 12.51 2.00
CA PHE A 50 -8.52 12.63 3.36
C PHE A 50 -9.79 13.50 3.39
N GLN A 51 -10.94 12.91 3.69
CA GLN A 51 -12.11 13.67 4.16
C GLN A 51 -11.93 13.97 5.64
N ARG A 52 -11.69 15.25 5.97
CA ARG A 52 -11.83 15.73 7.35
C ARG A 52 -13.32 15.71 7.70
N ASN A 53 -13.80 14.64 8.32
CA ASN A 53 -15.09 14.67 9.00
C ASN A 53 -14.93 15.63 10.20
N SER A 54 -15.56 16.79 10.10
CA SER A 54 -15.61 17.79 11.17
C SER A 54 -16.79 17.46 12.08
N ASP A 55 -16.64 16.44 12.91
CA ASP A 55 -17.56 16.15 14.00
C ASP A 55 -16.82 16.33 15.33
N TRP A 56 -16.55 17.59 15.67
CA TRP A 56 -16.26 18.11 17.01
C TRP A 56 -16.81 19.52 17.12
#